data_AF-A0A9D7EGG1-F1
#
_entry.id   AF-A0A9D7EGG1-F1
#
_cell.length_a   1.000
_cell.length_b   1.000
_cell.length_c   1.000
_cell.angle_alpha   90.00
_cell.angle_beta   90.00
_cell.angle_gamma   90.00
#
_symmetry.space_group_name_H-M   'P 1'
#
loop_
_entity.id
_entity.type
_entity.pdbx_description
1 polymer ?
#
loop_
_entity_poly.entity_id
_entity_poly.type
_entity_poly.pdbx_seq_one_letter_code
_entity_poly.pdbx_strand_id
1 'polypeptide(L)'
;MQEHSGRTDTPIGEDQLAIFNQTFASFNNTIKQLNDSYANLQTRYQRLSDELTATNEKLVSSLAQNIETRNFLQNILESLTSGVITIDLNGKINAINKAGCDILRVRPNKLIGADYSAIFGGSLSKTRSLTDLLSGKSPYRLIEKQVQVSADEFIPISVSSSCIKDADDAIVGALEVFVDLSDFKRMEEEIARVKGLAALGEVAAVVAHEVRNPLSGIAGFAALLRRELGDDHPNISYVDKITTGVEKLNRSVTSLLEYAREIRHEPQSIDLCALLSETVDFFRVSLSARASRSTIDLSLPTKLASAESTAKTSVAQSSICSKMPTNRCPMAAASLSP
;
A
#
# COMPACT_ATOMS: atom_id res chain seq x y z
N MET A 1 -46.03 116.72 51.03
CA MET A 1 -47.05 116.21 50.08
C MET A 1 -46.53 114.89 49.54
N GLN A 2 -47.25 113.78 49.49
CA GLN A 2 -48.48 113.31 50.13
C GLN A 2 -48.53 111.83 49.67
N GLU A 3 -48.93 110.94 50.57
CA GLU A 3 -49.02 109.50 50.33
C GLU A 3 -49.95 109.16 49.16
N HIS A 4 -49.65 108.08 48.43
CA HIS A 4 -50.68 107.14 47.99
C HIS A 4 -50.18 105.71 48.12
N SER A 5 -50.57 105.13 49.26
CA SER A 5 -50.75 103.72 49.53
C SER A 5 -51.71 103.06 48.53
N GLY A 6 -51.54 101.75 48.31
CA GLY A 6 -52.61 100.92 47.78
C GLY A 6 -52.18 99.84 46.79
N ARG A 7 -51.34 98.89 47.21
CA ARG A 7 -51.41 97.54 46.64
C ARG A 7 -51.58 96.54 47.76
N THR A 8 -52.78 95.99 47.79
CA THR A 8 -53.29 94.94 48.65
C THR A 8 -52.39 93.71 48.59
N ASP A 9 -51.70 93.40 49.67
CA ASP A 9 -51.29 92.04 49.99
C ASP A 9 -52.58 91.22 50.17
N THR A 10 -53.06 90.62 49.09
CA THR A 10 -53.99 89.50 49.19
C THR A 10 -53.30 88.41 50.02
N PRO A 11 -53.89 87.92 51.11
CA PRO A 11 -53.33 86.78 51.80
C PRO A 11 -53.31 85.65 50.78
N ILE A 12 -52.14 85.08 50.52
CA ILE A 12 -52.03 83.84 49.77
C ILE A 12 -52.95 82.86 50.50
N GLY A 13 -54.11 82.58 49.90
CA GLY A 13 -55.08 81.68 50.48
C GLY A 13 -54.40 80.33 50.66
N GLU A 14 -54.58 79.71 51.82
CA GLU A 14 -53.95 78.42 52.19
C GLU A 14 -54.08 77.37 51.06
N ASP A 15 -55.12 77.45 50.23
CA ASP A 15 -55.35 76.63 49.03
C ASP A 15 -54.25 76.75 47.94
N GLN A 16 -53.70 77.94 47.66
CA GLN A 16 -52.65 78.07 46.64
C GLN A 16 -51.31 77.50 47.12
N LEU A 17 -51.01 77.66 48.41
CA LEU A 17 -49.83 77.07 49.03
C LEU A 17 -49.95 75.54 49.09
N ALA A 18 -51.15 75.02 49.35
CA ALA A 18 -51.45 73.59 49.33
C ALA A 18 -51.28 72.98 47.92
N ILE A 19 -51.82 73.62 46.88
CA ILE A 19 -51.67 73.18 45.49
C ILE A 19 -50.21 73.20 45.05
N PHE A 20 -49.45 74.24 45.39
CA PHE A 20 -48.02 74.31 45.08
C PHE A 20 -47.24 73.20 45.78
N ASN A 21 -47.47 72.99 47.08
CA ASN A 21 -46.82 71.90 47.83
C ASN A 21 -47.18 70.52 47.28
N GLN A 22 -48.42 70.31 46.86
CA GLN A 22 -48.87 69.05 46.24
C GLN A 22 -48.23 68.83 44.86
N THR A 23 -48.11 69.88 44.05
CA THR A 23 -47.49 69.84 42.73
C THR A 23 -45.98 69.63 42.83
N PHE A 24 -45.33 70.31 43.78
CA PHE A 24 -43.90 70.14 44.06
C PHE A 24 -43.60 68.75 44.62
N ALA A 25 -44.46 68.21 45.48
CA ALA A 25 -44.37 66.83 45.95
C ALA A 25 -44.56 65.81 44.81
N SER A 26 -45.51 66.03 43.90
CA SER A 26 -45.72 65.21 42.70
C SER A 26 -44.51 65.25 41.76
N PHE A 27 -43.93 66.43 41.51
CA PHE A 27 -42.73 66.59 40.71
C PHE A 27 -41.53 65.87 41.33
N ASN A 28 -41.28 66.05 42.63
CA ASN A 28 -40.20 65.36 43.34
C ASN A 28 -40.37 63.83 43.32
N ASN A 29 -41.61 63.34 43.46
CA ASN A 29 -41.90 61.91 43.31
C ASN A 29 -41.62 61.41 41.89
N THR A 30 -41.92 62.20 40.86
CA THR A 30 -41.65 61.85 39.45
C THR A 30 -40.15 61.83 39.16
N ILE A 31 -39.39 62.81 39.65
CA ILE A 31 -37.92 62.84 39.56
C ILE A 31 -37.33 61.60 40.23
N LYS A 32 -37.86 61.22 41.40
CA LYS A 32 -37.44 60.00 42.09
C LYS A 32 -37.73 58.75 41.26
N GLN A 33 -38.94 58.61 40.73
CA GLN A 33 -39.29 57.48 39.84
C GLN A 33 -38.43 57.41 38.57
N LEU A 34 -38.08 58.56 38.00
CA LEU A 34 -37.21 58.63 36.83
C LEU A 34 -35.79 58.17 37.16
N ASN A 35 -35.22 58.65 38.28
CA ASN A 35 -33.91 58.22 38.75
C ASN A 35 -33.88 56.72 39.08
N ASP A 36 -34.91 56.21 39.74
CA ASP A 36 -35.05 54.78 40.03
C ASP A 36 -35.15 53.94 38.74
N SER A 37 -35.88 54.42 37.73
CA SER A 37 -35.98 53.77 36.42
C SER A 37 -34.65 53.78 35.66
N TYR A 38 -33.92 54.89 35.69
CA TYR A 38 -32.61 55.02 35.04
C TYR A 38 -31.58 54.10 35.69
N ALA A 39 -31.56 54.03 37.03
CA ALA A 39 -30.71 53.10 37.77
C ALA A 39 -31.02 51.64 37.40
N ASN A 40 -32.31 51.27 37.36
CA ASN A 40 -32.74 49.93 36.96
C ASN A 40 -32.36 49.58 35.51
N LEU A 41 -32.51 50.52 34.57
CA LEU A 41 -32.11 50.33 33.18
C LEU A 41 -30.60 50.11 33.08
N GLN A 42 -29.80 50.91 33.79
CA GLN A 42 -28.36 50.79 33.78
C GLN A 42 -27.89 49.46 34.36
N THR A 43 -28.52 48.97 35.43
CA THR A 43 -28.28 47.62 35.95
C THR A 43 -28.64 46.54 34.92
N ARG A 44 -29.78 46.66 34.23
CA ARG A 44 -30.17 45.71 33.17
C ARG A 44 -29.19 45.72 32.01
N TYR A 45 -28.77 46.89 31.55
CA TYR A 45 -27.80 47.04 30.47
C TYR A 45 -26.47 46.38 30.84
N GLN A 46 -25.96 46.64 32.04
CA GLN A 46 -24.73 46.02 32.52
C GLN A 46 -24.85 44.50 32.57
N ARG A 47 -25.95 43.97 33.14
CA ARG A 47 -26.21 42.53 33.19
C ARG A 47 -26.27 41.89 31.81
N LEU A 48 -26.96 42.51 30.85
CA LEU A 48 -27.05 42.04 29.47
C LEU A 48 -25.69 42.08 28.77
N SER A 49 -24.91 43.14 28.99
CA SER A 49 -23.56 43.26 28.44
C SER A 49 -22.64 42.16 28.98
N ASP A 50 -22.69 41.88 30.28
CA ASP A 50 -21.90 40.83 30.92
C ASP A 50 -22.33 39.44 30.43
N GLU A 51 -23.64 39.19 30.32
CA GLU A 51 -24.21 37.93 29.81
C GLU A 51 -23.86 37.69 28.34
N LEU A 52 -23.92 38.74 27.51
CA LEU A 52 -23.53 38.68 26.11
C LEU A 52 -22.04 38.36 25.96
N THR A 53 -21.19 39.01 26.76
CA THR A 53 -19.74 38.78 26.75
C THR A 53 -19.42 37.34 27.13
N ALA A 54 -19.99 36.86 28.23
CA ALA A 54 -19.81 35.47 28.69
C ALA A 54 -20.33 34.43 27.67
N THR A 55 -21.45 34.72 27.00
CA THR A 55 -22.00 33.82 25.97
C THR A 55 -21.11 33.80 24.72
N ASN A 56 -20.58 34.95 24.32
CA ASN A 56 -19.70 35.06 23.16
C ASN A 56 -18.36 34.32 23.42
N GLU A 57 -17.78 34.46 24.61
CA GLU A 57 -16.59 33.70 25.02
C GLU A 57 -16.82 32.19 24.97
N LYS A 58 -17.95 31.71 25.49
CA LYS A 58 -18.33 30.28 25.41
C LYS A 58 -18.49 29.81 23.97
N LEU A 59 -19.13 30.61 23.12
CA LEU A 59 -19.35 30.27 21.73
C LEU A 59 -18.02 30.16 20.96
N VAL A 60 -17.12 31.14 21.13
CA VAL A 60 -15.79 31.14 20.53
C VAL A 60 -14.99 29.91 20.95
N SER A 61 -15.01 29.57 22.25
CA SER A 61 -14.35 28.37 22.78
C SER A 61 -14.93 27.08 22.17
N SER A 62 -16.26 26.95 22.11
CA SER A 62 -16.91 25.78 21.53
C SER A 62 -16.63 25.63 20.02
N LEU A 63 -16.56 26.75 19.28
CA LEU A 63 -16.18 26.73 17.87
C LEU A 63 -14.73 26.30 17.68
N ALA A 64 -13.81 26.82 18.50
CA ALA A 64 -12.40 26.41 18.46
C ALA A 64 -12.24 24.91 18.70
N GLN A 65 -12.94 24.37 19.71
CA GLN A 65 -12.90 22.94 20.04
C GLN A 65 -13.50 22.05 18.94
N ASN A 66 -14.57 22.51 18.28
CA ASN A 66 -15.14 21.81 17.11
C ASN A 66 -14.18 21.78 15.93
N ILE A 67 -13.51 22.90 15.62
CA ILE A 67 -12.50 22.98 14.55
C ILE A 67 -11.33 22.04 14.87
N GLU A 68 -10.84 22.04 16.10
CA GLU A 68 -9.74 21.18 16.53
C GLU A 68 -10.10 19.70 16.40
N THR A 69 -11.29 19.31 16.90
CA THR A 69 -11.78 17.92 16.80
C THR A 69 -11.93 17.50 15.35
N ARG A 70 -12.47 18.37 14.49
CA ARG A 70 -12.63 18.09 13.06
C ARG A 70 -11.29 17.90 12.36
N ASN A 71 -10.33 18.78 12.61
CA ASN A 71 -9.00 18.69 12.02
C ASN A 71 -8.27 17.43 12.49
N PHE A 72 -8.39 17.07 13.77
CA PHE A 72 -7.82 15.86 14.31
C PHE A 72 -8.38 14.60 13.61
N LEU A 73 -9.72 14.50 13.49
CA LEU A 73 -10.37 13.38 12.80
C LEU A 73 -9.98 13.31 11.32
N GLN A 74 -9.88 14.46 10.65
CA GLN A 74 -9.47 14.51 9.26
C GLN A 74 -8.02 14.05 9.08
N ASN A 75 -7.10 14.49 9.95
CA ASN A 75 -5.71 14.04 9.93
C ASN A 75 -5.58 12.53 10.18
N ILE A 76 -6.38 11.97 11.09
CA ILE A 76 -6.43 10.52 11.29
C ILE A 76 -6.85 9.84 9.98
N LEU A 77 -7.96 10.24 9.38
CA LEU A 77 -8.46 9.63 8.15
C LEU A 77 -7.49 9.75 6.96
N GLU A 78 -6.77 10.87 6.87
CA GLU A 78 -5.76 11.12 5.81
C GLU A 78 -4.45 10.37 6.02
N SER A 79 -4.08 10.03 7.27
CA SER A 79 -2.86 9.28 7.59
C SER A 79 -3.03 7.76 7.49
N LEU A 80 -4.27 7.26 7.45
CA LEU A 80 -4.55 5.84 7.23
C LEU A 80 -4.08 5.41 5.82
N THR A 81 -3.36 4.30 5.77
CA THR A 81 -3.01 3.62 4.50
C THR A 81 -4.15 2.77 3.95
N SER A 82 -5.16 2.49 4.78
CA SER A 82 -6.37 1.77 4.38
C SER A 82 -7.37 2.73 3.74
N GLY A 83 -8.05 2.26 2.71
CA GLY A 83 -9.17 2.96 2.12
C GLY A 83 -10.38 2.91 3.03
N VAL A 84 -11.03 4.06 3.20
CA VAL A 84 -12.24 4.23 4.00
C VAL A 84 -13.32 4.83 3.12
N ILE A 85 -14.46 4.16 3.00
CA ILE A 85 -15.65 4.63 2.27
C ILE A 85 -16.87 4.56 3.20
N THR A 86 -17.69 5.60 3.18
CA THR A 86 -18.98 5.61 3.87
C THR A 86 -20.13 5.83 2.91
N ILE A 87 -21.26 5.19 3.20
CA ILE A 87 -22.52 5.36 2.48
C ILE A 87 -23.63 5.81 3.43
N ASP A 88 -24.59 6.57 2.89
CA ASP A 88 -25.83 6.91 3.57
C ASP A 88 -26.87 5.76 3.53
N LEU A 89 -28.04 5.98 4.13
CA LEU A 89 -29.16 5.02 4.12
C LEU A 89 -29.70 4.70 2.72
N ASN A 90 -29.45 5.54 1.73
CA ASN A 90 -29.87 5.34 0.35
C ASN A 90 -28.79 4.61 -0.48
N GLY A 91 -27.67 4.21 0.12
CA GLY A 91 -26.56 3.58 -0.58
C GLY A 91 -25.66 4.56 -1.35
N LYS A 92 -25.79 5.86 -1.12
CA LYS A 92 -24.96 6.88 -1.76
C LYS A 92 -23.68 7.14 -0.97
N ILE A 93 -22.57 7.27 -1.67
CA ILE A 93 -21.26 7.53 -1.06
C ILE A 93 -21.26 8.95 -0.46
N ASN A 94 -21.02 9.06 0.85
CA ASN A 94 -20.92 10.34 1.54
C ASN A 94 -19.46 10.80 1.68
N ALA A 95 -18.55 9.87 2.01
CA ALA A 95 -17.12 10.19 2.15
C ALA A 95 -16.22 9.07 1.65
N ILE A 96 -15.02 9.46 1.20
CA ILE A 96 -13.90 8.58 0.89
C ILE A 96 -12.60 9.27 1.32
N ASN A 97 -11.69 8.55 1.99
CA ASN A 97 -10.37 9.11 2.34
C ASN A 97 -9.38 9.07 1.16
N LYS A 98 -8.24 9.74 1.33
CA LYS A 98 -7.19 9.81 0.30
C LYS A 98 -6.67 8.43 -0.12
N ALA A 99 -6.33 7.57 0.85
CA ALA A 99 -5.85 6.22 0.55
C ALA A 99 -6.88 5.40 -0.23
N GLY A 100 -8.18 5.57 0.05
CA GLY A 100 -9.24 4.91 -0.71
C GLY A 100 -9.27 5.36 -2.17
N CYS A 101 -9.07 6.65 -2.44
CA CYS A 101 -8.95 7.18 -3.79
C CYS A 101 -7.70 6.64 -4.51
N ASP A 102 -6.57 6.56 -3.80
CA ASP A 102 -5.29 6.10 -4.34
C ASP A 102 -5.34 4.61 -4.70
N ILE A 103 -5.82 3.76 -3.79
CA ILE A 103 -5.98 2.31 -4.00
C ILE A 103 -6.94 2.04 -5.17
N LEU A 104 -8.09 2.71 -5.19
CA LEU A 104 -9.10 2.53 -6.23
C LEU A 104 -8.78 3.27 -7.54
N ARG A 105 -7.74 4.12 -7.54
CA ARG A 105 -7.30 4.96 -8.68
C ARG A 105 -8.40 5.86 -9.25
N VAL A 106 -9.23 6.41 -8.37
CA VAL A 106 -10.41 7.22 -8.71
C VAL A 106 -10.31 8.62 -8.12
N ARG A 107 -10.95 9.60 -8.79
CA ARG A 107 -11.00 10.98 -8.32
C ARG A 107 -12.19 11.18 -7.36
N PRO A 108 -11.99 11.84 -6.19
CA PRO A 108 -13.04 11.99 -5.17
C PRO A 108 -14.30 12.69 -5.70
N ASN A 109 -14.15 13.71 -6.55
CA ASN A 109 -15.28 14.49 -7.09
C ASN A 109 -16.26 13.68 -7.95
N LYS A 110 -15.91 12.47 -8.39
CA LYS A 110 -16.81 11.59 -9.15
C LYS A 110 -17.55 10.59 -8.27
N LEU A 111 -17.14 10.41 -7.01
CA LEU A 111 -17.66 9.36 -6.12
C LEU A 111 -18.70 9.91 -5.15
N ILE A 112 -18.49 11.12 -4.63
CA ILE A 112 -19.39 11.69 -3.63
C ILE A 112 -20.79 11.88 -4.25
N GLY A 113 -21.80 11.33 -3.59
CA GLY A 113 -23.20 11.34 -4.01
C GLY A 113 -23.57 10.30 -5.07
N ALA A 114 -22.59 9.56 -5.60
CA ALA A 114 -22.84 8.46 -6.53
C ALA A 114 -23.32 7.20 -5.79
N ASP A 115 -24.04 6.35 -6.50
CA ASP A 115 -24.52 5.07 -5.99
C ASP A 115 -23.34 4.10 -5.83
N TYR A 116 -23.16 3.57 -4.62
CA TYR A 116 -22.10 2.60 -4.33
C TYR A 116 -22.20 1.36 -5.22
N SER A 117 -23.40 0.84 -5.46
CA SER A 117 -23.63 -0.32 -6.31
C SER A 117 -23.41 -0.02 -7.80
N ALA A 118 -23.55 1.22 -8.26
CA ALA A 118 -23.24 1.56 -9.65
C ALA A 118 -21.72 1.54 -9.94
N ILE A 119 -20.91 1.96 -8.96
CA ILE A 119 -19.45 2.05 -9.11
C ILE A 119 -18.79 0.71 -8.77
N PHE A 120 -19.26 0.07 -7.70
CA PHE A 120 -18.64 -1.13 -7.15
C PHE A 120 -19.44 -2.40 -7.39
N GLY A 121 -20.67 -2.32 -7.91
CA GLY A 121 -21.51 -3.48 -8.18
C GLY A 121 -20.91 -4.43 -9.21
N GLY A 122 -20.27 -3.95 -10.27
CA GLY A 122 -19.65 -4.85 -11.26
C GLY A 122 -18.54 -5.75 -10.68
N SER A 123 -17.71 -5.19 -9.81
CA SER A 123 -16.53 -5.88 -9.26
C SER A 123 -16.76 -6.53 -7.89
N LEU A 124 -17.70 -6.00 -7.09
CA LEU A 124 -18.01 -6.49 -5.73
C LEU A 124 -19.31 -7.31 -5.64
N SER A 125 -20.16 -7.37 -6.68
CA SER A 125 -21.52 -7.97 -6.60
C SER A 125 -21.57 -9.48 -6.36
N LYS A 126 -20.47 -10.23 -6.53
CA LYS A 126 -20.47 -11.66 -6.17
C LYS A 126 -20.25 -11.91 -4.68
N THR A 127 -19.86 -10.89 -3.92
CA THR A 127 -19.66 -10.94 -2.47
C THR A 127 -20.60 -9.95 -1.77
N ARG A 128 -20.82 -10.11 -0.46
CA ARG A 128 -21.67 -9.20 0.32
C ARG A 128 -21.28 -7.74 0.08
N SER A 129 -22.26 -6.89 -0.20
CA SER A 129 -22.11 -5.46 -0.49
C SER A 129 -22.29 -4.61 0.77
N LEU A 130 -21.79 -3.37 0.80
CA LEU A 130 -22.14 -2.41 1.85
C LEU A 130 -23.66 -2.21 1.99
N THR A 131 -24.41 -2.29 0.88
CA THR A 131 -25.87 -2.18 0.87
C THR A 131 -26.57 -3.36 1.57
N ASP A 132 -25.91 -4.52 1.70
CA ASP A 132 -26.43 -5.66 2.44
C ASP A 132 -26.53 -5.39 3.95
N LEU A 133 -25.62 -4.58 4.50
CA LEU A 133 -25.64 -4.20 5.91
C LEU A 133 -26.86 -3.35 6.26
N LEU A 134 -27.23 -2.44 5.36
CA LEU A 134 -28.42 -1.61 5.52
C LEU A 134 -29.70 -2.45 5.51
N SER A 135 -29.70 -3.60 4.83
CA SER A 135 -30.81 -4.54 4.81
C SER A 135 -30.88 -5.49 6.04
N GLY A 136 -30.00 -5.30 7.03
CA GLY A 136 -30.00 -6.08 8.27
C GLY A 136 -29.12 -7.34 8.25
N LYS A 137 -28.26 -7.53 7.23
CA LYS A 137 -27.28 -8.62 7.23
C LYS A 137 -26.11 -8.29 8.15
N SER A 138 -25.52 -9.32 8.78
CA SER A 138 -24.40 -9.14 9.72
C SER A 138 -23.16 -8.53 9.05
N PRO A 139 -22.43 -7.65 9.77
CA PRO A 139 -21.15 -7.12 9.31
C PRO A 139 -20.17 -8.23 8.98
N TYR A 140 -19.39 -8.03 7.93
CA TYR A 140 -18.32 -8.95 7.56
C TYR A 140 -16.97 -8.30 7.84
N ARG A 141 -16.01 -9.13 8.29
CA ARG A 141 -14.64 -8.73 8.55
C ARG A 141 -13.71 -9.60 7.72
N LEU A 142 -12.69 -8.96 7.15
CA LEU A 142 -11.55 -9.62 6.51
C LEU A 142 -11.92 -10.53 5.32
N ILE A 143 -12.82 -10.08 4.45
CA ILE A 143 -13.12 -10.79 3.20
C ILE A 143 -12.16 -10.30 2.12
N GLU A 144 -11.43 -11.23 1.49
CA GLU A 144 -10.65 -10.92 0.29
C GLU A 144 -11.57 -10.78 -0.94
N LYS A 145 -11.37 -9.71 -1.70
CA LYS A 145 -12.11 -9.41 -2.92
C LYS A 145 -11.15 -8.94 -4.01
N GLN A 146 -11.58 -9.03 -5.27
CA GLN A 146 -10.89 -8.43 -6.41
C GLN A 146 -11.65 -7.17 -6.80
N VAL A 147 -10.98 -6.02 -6.81
CA VAL A 147 -11.56 -4.77 -7.26
C VAL A 147 -10.94 -4.33 -8.59
N GLN A 148 -11.80 -4.03 -9.55
CA GLN A 148 -11.40 -3.50 -10.85
C GLN A 148 -11.02 -2.03 -10.71
N VAL A 149 -9.76 -1.69 -11.00
CA VAL A 149 -9.25 -0.31 -10.95
C VAL A 149 -9.08 0.30 -12.33
N SER A 150 -9.03 -0.52 -13.38
CA SER A 150 -9.06 -0.10 -14.79
C SER A 150 -9.71 -1.19 -15.65
N ALA A 151 -9.91 -0.92 -16.95
CA ALA A 151 -10.61 -1.86 -17.84
C ALA A 151 -10.05 -3.30 -17.79
N ASP A 152 -8.73 -3.44 -17.64
CA ASP A 152 -8.03 -4.74 -17.69
C ASP A 152 -7.25 -5.07 -16.39
N GLU A 153 -7.42 -4.30 -15.32
CA GLU A 153 -6.64 -4.46 -14.09
C GLU A 153 -7.52 -4.64 -12.86
N PHE A 154 -7.25 -5.72 -12.13
CA PHE A 154 -7.85 -6.05 -10.85
C PHE A 154 -6.77 -6.07 -9.78
N ILE A 155 -7.09 -5.53 -8.61
CA ILE A 155 -6.22 -5.62 -7.44
C ILE A 155 -6.91 -6.40 -6.32
N PRO A 156 -6.18 -7.26 -5.59
CA PRO A 156 -6.71 -7.94 -4.43
C PRO A 156 -6.82 -6.96 -3.26
N ILE A 157 -7.99 -6.91 -2.62
CA ILE A 157 -8.22 -6.09 -1.43
C ILE A 157 -8.82 -6.95 -0.30
N SER A 158 -8.41 -6.67 0.95
CA SER A 158 -9.11 -7.16 2.14
C SER A 158 -10.14 -6.14 2.57
N VAL A 159 -11.34 -6.59 2.90
CA VAL A 159 -12.48 -5.69 3.15
C VAL A 159 -13.18 -6.03 4.46
N SER A 160 -13.45 -5.00 5.25
CA SER A 160 -14.22 -5.07 6.49
C SER A 160 -15.29 -4.00 6.50
N SER A 161 -16.45 -4.32 7.09
CA SER A 161 -17.63 -3.46 7.01
C SER A 161 -18.37 -3.37 8.34
N SER A 162 -18.99 -2.22 8.60
CA SER A 162 -19.75 -1.95 9.83
C SER A 162 -20.84 -0.91 9.59
N CYS A 163 -21.96 -1.01 10.29
CA CYS A 163 -22.97 0.05 10.30
C CYS A 163 -22.49 1.26 11.09
N ILE A 164 -22.83 2.44 10.62
CA ILE A 164 -22.68 3.70 11.35
C ILE A 164 -24.00 3.93 12.09
N LYS A 165 -23.92 4.19 13.40
CA LYS A 165 -25.08 4.42 14.25
C LYS A 165 -25.00 5.81 14.89
N ASP A 166 -26.16 6.41 15.17
CA ASP A 166 -26.25 7.64 15.95
C ASP A 166 -26.28 7.36 17.47
N ALA A 167 -26.53 8.42 18.26
CA ALA A 167 -26.59 8.35 19.71
C ALA A 167 -27.76 7.50 20.25
N ASP A 168 -28.80 7.27 19.44
CA ASP A 168 -29.99 6.49 19.78
C ASP A 168 -29.89 5.03 19.28
N ASP A 169 -28.68 4.60 18.87
CA ASP A 169 -28.37 3.28 18.27
C ASP A 169 -29.09 3.03 16.93
N ALA A 170 -29.66 4.08 16.31
CA ALA A 170 -30.29 3.97 15.00
C ALA A 170 -29.22 3.97 13.91
N ILE A 171 -29.39 3.10 12.90
CA ILE A 171 -28.48 3.04 11.75
C ILE A 171 -28.67 4.31 10.92
N VAL A 172 -27.58 5.03 10.66
CA VAL A 172 -27.55 6.24 9.82
C VAL A 172 -26.74 6.07 8.54
N GLY A 173 -26.05 4.93 8.40
CA GLY A 173 -25.26 4.61 7.22
C GLY A 173 -24.40 3.37 7.42
N ALA A 174 -23.44 3.18 6.54
CA ALA A 174 -22.47 2.09 6.64
C ALA A 174 -21.06 2.54 6.23
N LEU A 175 -20.06 1.88 6.80
CA LEU A 175 -18.63 2.14 6.64
C LEU A 175 -17.98 0.87 6.12
N GLU A 176 -17.13 1.01 5.11
CA GLU A 176 -16.24 -0.04 4.61
C GLU A 176 -14.80 0.43 4.67
N VAL A 177 -13.96 -0.43 5.23
CA VAL A 177 -12.52 -0.27 5.30
C VAL A 177 -11.90 -1.35 4.42
N PHE A 178 -11.00 -0.95 3.53
CA PHE A 178 -10.30 -1.87 2.65
C PHE A 178 -8.80 -1.63 2.60
N VAL A 179 -8.05 -2.70 2.40
CA VAL A 179 -6.58 -2.71 2.38
C VAL A 179 -6.12 -3.38 1.10
N ASP A 180 -5.21 -2.74 0.36
CA ASP A 180 -4.56 -3.34 -0.80
C ASP A 180 -3.66 -4.52 -0.36
N LEU A 181 -3.90 -5.69 -0.94
CA LEU A 181 -3.16 -6.92 -0.68
C LEU A 181 -2.11 -7.23 -1.76
N SER A 182 -1.88 -6.35 -2.73
CA SER A 182 -1.00 -6.61 -3.87
C SER A 182 0.41 -7.02 -3.44
N ASP A 183 1.02 -6.28 -2.51
CA ASP A 183 2.34 -6.61 -1.98
C ASP A 183 2.32 -7.90 -1.16
N PHE A 184 1.26 -8.12 -0.39
CA PHE A 184 1.08 -9.34 0.39
C PHE A 184 0.99 -10.58 -0.51
N LYS A 185 0.17 -10.53 -1.58
CA LYS A 185 0.03 -11.62 -2.55
C LYS A 185 1.32 -11.87 -3.33
N ARG A 186 2.04 -10.82 -3.72
CA ARG A 186 3.37 -10.98 -4.36
C ARG A 186 4.36 -11.70 -3.45
N MET A 187 4.40 -11.34 -2.17
CA MET A 187 5.26 -12.02 -1.18
C MET A 187 4.81 -13.46 -0.91
N GLU A 188 3.49 -13.70 -0.83
CA GLU A 188 2.91 -15.04 -0.67
C GLU A 188 3.31 -15.96 -1.82
N GLU A 189 3.23 -15.48 -3.06
CA GLU A 189 3.65 -16.20 -4.26
C GLU A 189 5.16 -16.46 -4.29
N GLU A 190 5.98 -15.50 -3.89
CA GLU A 190 7.44 -15.67 -3.82
C GLU A 190 7.83 -16.74 -2.80
N ILE A 191 7.21 -16.71 -1.61
CA ILE A 191 7.41 -17.74 -0.58
C ILE A 191 6.95 -19.11 -1.09
N ALA A 192 5.79 -19.18 -1.75
CA ALA A 192 5.28 -20.43 -2.34
C ALA A 192 6.25 -20.97 -3.39
N ARG A 193 6.83 -20.10 -4.22
CA ARG A 193 7.82 -20.45 -5.24
C ARG A 193 9.09 -21.03 -4.61
N VAL A 194 9.63 -20.37 -3.59
CA VAL A 194 10.84 -20.84 -2.88
C VAL A 194 10.59 -22.19 -2.21
N LYS A 195 9.45 -22.35 -1.53
CA LYS A 195 9.07 -23.64 -0.93
C LYS A 195 8.93 -24.74 -1.97
N GLY A 196 8.31 -24.43 -3.12
CA GLY A 196 8.19 -25.36 -4.23
C GLY A 196 9.54 -25.80 -4.79
N LEU A 197 10.49 -24.87 -4.95
CA LEU A 197 11.85 -25.18 -5.40
C LEU A 197 12.61 -26.05 -4.38
N ALA A 198 12.50 -25.74 -3.09
CA ALA A 198 13.14 -26.52 -2.04
C ALA A 198 12.63 -27.98 -2.02
N ALA A 199 11.32 -28.18 -2.08
CA ALA A 199 10.70 -29.51 -2.15
C ALA A 199 11.11 -30.26 -3.44
N LEU A 200 11.16 -29.55 -4.58
CA LEU A 200 11.64 -30.11 -5.83
C LEU A 200 13.11 -30.54 -5.72
N GLY A 201 13.96 -29.78 -5.03
CA GLY A 201 15.38 -30.09 -4.86
C GLY A 201 15.63 -31.37 -4.06
N GLU A 202 14.87 -31.57 -2.99
CA GLU A 202 14.93 -32.78 -2.17
C GLU A 202 14.53 -34.02 -2.97
N VAL A 203 13.42 -33.96 -3.71
CA VAL A 203 12.96 -35.07 -4.56
C VAL A 203 13.90 -35.28 -5.75
N ALA A 204 14.35 -34.20 -6.39
CA ALA A 204 15.24 -34.27 -7.55
C ALA A 204 16.59 -34.91 -7.19
N ALA A 205 17.14 -34.68 -5.99
CA ALA A 205 18.38 -35.30 -5.54
C ALA A 205 18.27 -36.83 -5.50
N VAL A 206 17.17 -37.35 -4.95
CA VAL A 206 16.91 -38.80 -4.88
C VAL A 206 16.70 -39.37 -6.28
N VAL A 207 15.82 -38.76 -7.08
CA VAL A 207 15.54 -39.21 -8.44
C VAL A 207 16.79 -39.17 -9.32
N ALA A 208 17.61 -38.12 -9.20
CA ALA A 208 18.84 -38.00 -9.95
C ALA A 208 19.82 -39.12 -9.61
N HIS A 209 19.94 -39.49 -8.33
CA HIS A 209 20.77 -40.62 -7.91
C HIS A 209 20.22 -41.94 -8.49
N GLU A 210 18.91 -42.17 -8.40
CA GLU A 210 18.27 -43.37 -8.91
C GLU A 210 18.34 -43.49 -10.44
N VAL A 211 18.32 -42.39 -11.19
CA VAL A 211 18.47 -42.37 -12.65
C VAL A 211 19.94 -42.50 -13.07
N ARG A 212 20.87 -41.88 -12.34
CA ARG A 212 22.31 -41.95 -12.66
C ARG A 212 22.84 -43.38 -12.52
N ASN A 213 22.27 -44.18 -11.62
CA ASN A 213 22.66 -45.58 -11.42
C ASN A 213 22.51 -46.48 -12.67
N PRO A 214 21.32 -46.63 -13.28
CA PRO A 214 21.15 -47.40 -14.50
C PRO A 214 21.88 -46.78 -15.69
N LEU A 215 21.95 -45.44 -15.78
CA LEU A 215 22.72 -44.76 -16.83
C LEU A 215 24.21 -45.10 -16.76
N SER A 216 24.79 -45.14 -15.56
CA SER A 216 26.19 -45.53 -15.36
C SER A 216 26.42 -46.98 -15.78
N GLY A 217 25.46 -47.88 -15.50
CA GLY A 217 25.50 -49.26 -15.97
C GLY A 217 25.48 -49.35 -17.51
N ILE A 218 24.58 -48.62 -18.17
CA ILE A 218 24.50 -48.58 -19.64
C ILE A 218 25.79 -48.03 -20.24
N ALA A 219 26.34 -46.94 -19.69
CA ALA A 219 27.62 -46.38 -20.12
C ALA A 219 28.77 -47.38 -19.95
N GLY A 220 28.80 -48.10 -18.82
CA GLY A 220 29.81 -49.13 -18.55
C GLY A 220 29.77 -50.28 -19.57
N PHE A 221 28.57 -50.82 -19.85
CA PHE A 221 28.42 -51.87 -20.86
C PHE A 221 28.72 -51.37 -22.27
N ALA A 222 28.32 -50.14 -22.62
CA ALA A 222 28.67 -49.51 -23.89
C ALA A 222 30.19 -49.36 -24.04
N ALA A 223 30.90 -48.96 -22.98
CA ALA A 223 32.35 -48.86 -22.99
C ALA A 223 33.05 -50.24 -23.16
N LEU A 224 32.54 -51.29 -22.50
CA LEU A 224 33.03 -52.66 -22.69
C LEU A 224 32.81 -53.15 -24.12
N LEU A 225 31.60 -52.95 -24.67
CA LEU A 225 31.28 -53.30 -26.06
C LEU A 225 32.17 -52.54 -27.05
N ARG A 226 32.42 -51.25 -26.81
CA ARG A 226 33.32 -50.46 -27.66
C ARG A 226 34.73 -51.07 -27.69
N ARG A 227 35.23 -51.50 -26.53
CA ARG A 227 36.55 -52.14 -26.39
C ARG A 227 36.62 -53.49 -27.09
N GLU A 228 35.56 -54.29 -27.04
CA GLU A 228 35.51 -55.62 -27.68
C GLU A 228 35.32 -55.54 -29.20
N LEU A 229 34.49 -54.62 -29.69
CA LEU A 229 34.20 -54.49 -31.12
C LEU A 229 35.37 -53.84 -31.87
N GLY A 230 36.07 -52.89 -31.26
CA GLY A 230 37.11 -52.10 -31.92
C GLY A 230 36.55 -51.05 -32.87
N ASP A 231 37.38 -50.06 -33.25
CA ASP A 231 36.91 -48.86 -33.96
C ASP A 231 36.45 -49.13 -35.41
N ASP A 232 36.87 -50.23 -36.04
CA ASP A 232 36.51 -50.59 -37.43
C ASP A 232 35.23 -51.45 -37.55
N HIS A 233 34.59 -51.80 -36.42
CA HIS A 233 33.43 -52.69 -36.44
C HIS A 233 32.18 -51.98 -36.99
N PRO A 234 31.39 -52.60 -37.88
CA PRO A 234 30.23 -51.96 -38.52
C PRO A 234 29.17 -51.44 -37.52
N ASN A 235 29.08 -52.07 -36.35
CA ASN A 235 28.14 -51.68 -35.29
C ASN A 235 28.69 -50.66 -34.27
N ILE A 236 29.94 -50.18 -34.41
CA ILE A 236 30.55 -49.23 -33.47
C ILE A 236 29.73 -47.93 -33.37
N SER A 237 29.14 -47.50 -34.49
CA SER A 237 28.30 -46.31 -34.57
C SER A 237 27.04 -46.38 -33.69
N TYR A 238 26.53 -47.58 -33.39
CA TYR A 238 25.42 -47.75 -32.44
C TYR A 238 25.88 -47.57 -31.00
N VAL A 239 27.08 -48.06 -30.67
CA VAL A 239 27.69 -47.89 -29.34
C VAL A 239 27.95 -46.41 -29.06
N ASP A 240 28.46 -45.66 -30.04
CA ASP A 240 28.68 -44.22 -29.90
C ASP A 240 27.37 -43.44 -29.70
N LYS A 241 26.30 -43.85 -30.39
CA LYS A 241 24.96 -43.26 -30.20
C LYS A 241 24.40 -43.54 -28.80
N ILE A 242 24.60 -44.74 -28.25
CA ILE A 242 24.20 -45.09 -26.89
C ILE A 242 24.95 -44.23 -25.87
N THR A 243 26.28 -44.15 -26.00
CA THR A 243 27.14 -43.34 -25.12
C THR A 243 26.71 -41.86 -25.16
N THR A 244 26.53 -41.29 -26.36
CA THR A 244 26.05 -39.91 -26.52
C THR A 244 24.66 -39.71 -25.91
N GLY A 245 23.76 -40.69 -26.02
CA GLY A 245 22.43 -40.65 -25.43
C GLY A 245 22.48 -40.62 -23.89
N VAL A 246 23.32 -41.47 -23.29
CA VAL A 246 23.53 -41.50 -21.84
C VAL A 246 24.13 -40.19 -21.32
N GLU A 247 25.11 -39.62 -22.01
CA GLU A 247 25.69 -38.33 -21.65
C GLU A 247 24.66 -37.19 -21.66
N LYS A 248 23.78 -37.16 -22.67
CA LYS A 248 22.69 -36.17 -22.75
C LYS A 248 21.70 -36.32 -21.60
N LEU A 249 21.35 -37.54 -21.22
CA LEU A 249 20.47 -37.80 -20.08
C LEU A 249 21.12 -37.37 -18.77
N ASN A 250 22.40 -37.71 -18.57
CA ASN A 250 23.15 -37.26 -17.39
C ASN A 250 23.18 -35.73 -17.26
N ARG A 251 23.33 -34.99 -18.36
CA ARG A 251 23.24 -33.52 -18.33
C ARG A 251 21.85 -33.02 -17.97
N SER A 252 20.81 -33.64 -18.53
CA SER A 252 19.43 -33.27 -18.24
C SER A 252 19.11 -33.44 -16.75
N VAL A 253 19.59 -34.53 -16.16
CA VAL A 253 19.48 -34.79 -14.72
C VAL A 253 20.26 -33.75 -13.90
N THR A 254 21.49 -33.41 -14.31
CA THR A 254 22.31 -32.38 -13.62
C THR A 254 21.66 -31.00 -13.68
N SER A 255 21.12 -30.58 -14.83
CA SER A 255 20.45 -29.27 -14.97
C SER A 255 19.18 -29.17 -14.11
N LEU A 256 18.45 -30.27 -13.92
CA LEU A 256 17.30 -30.30 -13.01
C LEU A 256 17.72 -30.06 -11.55
N LEU A 257 18.84 -30.65 -11.12
CA LEU A 257 19.40 -30.44 -9.78
C LEU A 257 19.89 -29.01 -9.58
N GLU A 258 20.54 -28.43 -10.58
CA GLU A 258 21.02 -27.04 -10.53
C GLU A 258 19.88 -26.03 -10.42
N TYR A 259 18.76 -26.28 -11.09
CA TYR A 259 17.57 -25.41 -11.02
C TYR A 259 16.89 -25.44 -9.63
N ALA A 260 16.89 -26.60 -8.99
CA ALA A 260 16.21 -26.80 -7.71
C ALA A 260 17.11 -26.52 -6.49
N ARG A 261 18.41 -26.30 -6.70
CA ARG A 261 19.36 -26.01 -5.62
C ARG A 261 19.29 -24.54 -5.22
N GLU A 262 19.17 -24.30 -3.91
CA GLU A 262 19.33 -22.97 -3.32
C GLU A 262 20.77 -22.49 -3.58
N ILE A 263 20.95 -21.51 -4.47
CA ILE A 263 22.26 -20.89 -4.69
C ILE A 263 22.53 -19.94 -3.52
N ARG A 264 23.20 -20.44 -2.49
CA ARG A 264 23.76 -19.60 -1.44
C ARG A 264 24.96 -18.88 -2.01
N HIS A 265 24.76 -17.62 -2.35
CA HIS A 265 25.83 -16.73 -2.76
C HIS A 265 26.57 -16.26 -1.50
N GLU A 266 27.78 -16.74 -1.29
CA GLU A 266 28.72 -16.12 -0.35
C GLU A 266 29.53 -15.05 -1.11
N PRO A 267 29.25 -13.75 -0.92
CA PRO A 267 30.03 -12.72 -1.56
C PRO A 267 31.45 -12.75 -1.02
N GLN A 268 32.42 -12.92 -1.91
CA GLN A 268 33.84 -12.83 -1.61
C GLN A 268 34.46 -11.72 -2.44
N SER A 269 35.47 -11.05 -1.88
CA SER A 269 36.31 -10.12 -2.64
C SER A 269 37.20 -10.94 -3.58
N ILE A 270 37.07 -10.71 -4.88
CA ILE A 270 37.85 -11.41 -5.89
C ILE A 270 38.58 -10.40 -6.77
N ASP A 271 39.76 -10.78 -7.27
CA ASP A 271 40.42 -10.05 -8.35
C ASP A 271 39.74 -10.41 -9.68
N LEU A 272 38.97 -9.46 -10.22
CA LEU A 272 38.28 -9.60 -11.50
C LEU A 272 39.23 -9.85 -12.67
N CYS A 273 40.43 -9.25 -12.67
CA CYS A 273 41.42 -9.41 -13.74
C CYS A 273 42.01 -10.83 -13.72
N ALA A 274 42.28 -11.35 -12.51
CA ALA A 274 42.74 -12.73 -12.35
C ALA A 274 41.66 -13.74 -12.79
N LEU A 275 40.41 -13.57 -12.34
CA LEU A 275 39.30 -14.45 -12.73
C LEU A 275 39.07 -14.44 -14.25
N LEU A 276 39.09 -13.27 -14.87
CA LEU A 276 38.91 -13.14 -16.32
C LEU A 276 40.04 -13.80 -17.10
N SER A 277 41.28 -13.66 -16.62
CA SER A 277 42.44 -14.31 -17.25
C SER A 277 42.33 -15.83 -17.17
N GLU A 278 41.99 -16.37 -15.99
CA GLU A 278 41.77 -17.80 -15.79
C GLU A 278 40.63 -18.34 -16.67
N THR A 279 39.54 -17.58 -16.80
CA THR A 279 38.41 -17.95 -17.65
C THR A 279 38.81 -17.96 -19.13
N VAL A 280 39.56 -16.95 -19.59
CA VAL A 280 40.05 -16.88 -20.97
C VAL A 280 41.00 -18.03 -21.29
N ASP A 281 41.91 -18.37 -20.36
CA ASP A 281 42.85 -19.48 -20.54
C ASP A 281 42.12 -20.84 -20.58
N PHE A 282 41.12 -21.04 -19.73
CA PHE A 282 40.24 -22.22 -19.78
C PHE A 282 39.57 -22.39 -21.15
N PHE A 283 39.01 -21.30 -21.71
CA PHE A 283 38.38 -21.35 -23.04
C PHE A 283 39.41 -21.50 -24.16
N ARG A 284 40.61 -20.94 -24.02
CA ARG A 284 41.69 -21.07 -25.00
C ARG A 284 42.13 -22.53 -25.16
N VAL A 285 42.18 -23.30 -24.07
CA VAL A 285 42.46 -24.75 -24.08
C VAL A 285 41.32 -25.53 -24.75
N SER A 286 40.07 -25.14 -24.52
CA SER A 286 38.91 -25.82 -25.15
C SER A 286 38.76 -25.50 -26.65
N LEU A 287 39.22 -24.32 -27.08
CA LEU A 287 39.15 -23.86 -28.48
C LEU A 287 40.34 -24.37 -29.33
N SER A 288 41.52 -24.56 -28.74
CA SER A 288 42.69 -25.10 -29.44
C SER A 288 42.48 -26.55 -29.90
N ALA A 289 41.67 -27.33 -29.19
CA ALA A 289 41.29 -28.70 -29.57
C ALA A 289 40.41 -28.80 -30.84
N ARG A 290 39.86 -27.69 -31.35
CA ARG A 290 38.94 -27.66 -32.51
C ARG A 290 39.48 -26.95 -33.75
N ALA A 291 40.81 -26.75 -33.84
CA ALA A 291 41.52 -26.29 -35.04
C ALA A 291 40.88 -25.09 -35.78
N SER A 292 40.39 -24.09 -35.05
CA SER A 292 39.89 -22.84 -35.64
C SER A 292 40.61 -21.65 -35.00
N ARG A 293 41.25 -20.80 -35.83
CA ARG A 293 41.80 -19.50 -35.41
C ARG A 293 40.68 -18.66 -34.79
N SER A 294 40.62 -18.66 -33.46
CA SER A 294 39.61 -17.95 -32.69
C SER A 294 40.31 -16.87 -31.89
N THR A 295 40.01 -15.60 -32.19
CA THR A 295 40.49 -14.44 -31.44
C THR A 295 39.48 -14.12 -30.34
N ILE A 296 39.94 -14.14 -29.09
CA ILE A 296 39.16 -13.65 -27.93
C ILE A 296 39.60 -12.20 -27.70
N ASP A 297 38.72 -11.25 -27.99
CA ASP A 297 38.92 -9.83 -27.69
C ASP A 297 38.26 -9.51 -26.34
N LEU A 298 39.05 -9.08 -25.37
CA LEU A 298 38.60 -8.78 -24.02
C LEU A 298 38.78 -7.28 -23.76
N SER A 299 37.72 -6.51 -23.99
CA SER A 299 37.70 -5.07 -23.71
C SER A 299 37.13 -4.79 -22.32
N LEU A 300 37.98 -4.45 -21.36
CA LEU A 300 37.57 -4.04 -20.01
C LEU A 300 37.55 -2.51 -19.89
N PRO A 301 36.45 -1.90 -19.44
CA PRO A 301 36.44 -0.46 -19.17
C PRO A 301 37.33 -0.13 -17.97
N THR A 302 38.21 0.86 -18.13
CA THR A 302 39.27 1.30 -17.21
C THR A 302 38.82 1.75 -15.81
N LYS A 303 37.50 1.81 -15.55
CA LYS A 303 36.91 2.32 -14.28
C LYS A 303 36.53 1.24 -13.25
N LEU A 304 36.79 -0.05 -13.51
CA LEU A 304 36.50 -1.12 -12.56
C LEU A 304 37.58 -1.31 -11.47
N ALA A 305 38.70 -0.59 -11.54
CA ALA A 305 39.86 -0.79 -10.65
C ALA A 305 39.67 -0.30 -9.19
N SER A 306 38.54 0.32 -8.84
CA SER A 306 38.34 0.86 -7.47
C SER A 306 36.93 0.68 -6.90
N ALA A 307 36.09 -0.16 -7.52
CA ALA A 307 34.86 -0.58 -6.87
C ALA A 307 35.16 -1.89 -6.13
N GLU A 308 34.92 -1.94 -4.83
CA GLU A 308 34.62 -3.20 -4.13
C GLU A 308 33.44 -3.84 -4.83
N SER A 309 33.75 -4.58 -5.88
CA SER A 309 32.79 -5.18 -6.77
C SER A 309 32.35 -6.47 -6.10
N THR A 310 31.22 -6.41 -5.39
CA THR A 310 30.39 -7.59 -5.11
C THR A 310 29.84 -8.10 -6.46
N ALA A 311 30.69 -8.75 -7.23
CA ALA A 311 30.32 -9.38 -8.49
C ALA A 311 29.51 -10.63 -8.18
N LYS A 312 28.24 -10.64 -8.58
CA LYS A 312 27.38 -11.84 -8.56
C LYS A 312 27.86 -12.78 -9.67
N THR A 313 28.56 -13.85 -9.31
CA THR A 313 29.17 -14.79 -10.28
C THR A 313 28.19 -15.73 -10.99
N SER A 314 26.86 -15.51 -10.98
CA SER A 314 25.90 -16.45 -11.59
C SER A 314 25.25 -16.04 -12.92
N VAL A 315 25.46 -14.82 -13.45
CA VAL A 315 24.74 -14.37 -14.66
C VAL A 315 25.60 -14.36 -15.94
N ALA A 316 26.93 -14.46 -15.82
CA ALA A 316 27.82 -14.39 -16.98
C ALA A 316 27.87 -15.69 -17.80
N GLN A 317 27.70 -16.87 -17.19
CA GLN A 317 27.82 -18.16 -17.91
C GLN A 317 26.61 -18.48 -18.79
N SER A 318 25.37 -18.10 -18.42
CA SER A 318 24.19 -18.41 -19.25
C SER A 318 23.96 -17.41 -20.39
N SER A 319 24.32 -16.14 -20.20
CA SER A 319 24.12 -15.08 -21.20
C SER A 319 25.02 -15.23 -22.43
N ILE A 320 26.12 -15.99 -22.33
CA ILE A 320 27.03 -16.24 -23.46
C ILE A 320 26.56 -17.41 -24.34
N CYS A 321 25.88 -18.43 -23.78
CA CYS A 321 25.41 -19.57 -24.57
C CYS A 321 24.08 -19.26 -25.32
N SER A 322 23.32 -18.23 -24.94
CA SER A 322 22.08 -17.84 -25.66
C SER A 322 22.30 -17.06 -26.97
N LYS A 323 23.52 -16.57 -27.23
CA LYS A 323 23.88 -15.87 -28.48
C LYS A 323 24.68 -16.73 -29.47
N MET A 324 24.91 -18.01 -29.20
CA MET A 324 25.54 -18.92 -30.15
C MET A 324 24.50 -19.81 -30.84
N PRO A 325 24.54 -19.98 -32.18
CA PRO A 325 23.69 -20.95 -32.86
C PRO A 325 23.96 -22.35 -32.29
N THR A 326 22.88 -23.10 -32.08
CA THR A 326 22.72 -24.33 -31.28
C THR A 326 23.67 -25.50 -31.57
N ASN A 327 24.58 -25.38 -32.54
CA ASN A 327 25.59 -26.38 -32.90
C ASN A 327 27.02 -26.07 -32.41
N ARG A 328 27.25 -25.07 -31.55
CA ARG A 328 28.61 -24.64 -31.15
C ARG A 328 28.85 -24.37 -29.65
N CYS A 329 28.06 -24.90 -28.71
CA CYS A 329 28.41 -24.76 -27.27
C CYS A 329 29.33 -25.94 -26.81
N PRO A 330 30.55 -25.68 -26.27
CA PRO A 330 31.57 -26.72 -26.03
C PRO A 330 31.47 -27.42 -24.66
N MET A 331 30.50 -27.06 -23.81
CA MET A 331 30.22 -27.70 -22.50
C MET A 331 29.73 -29.16 -22.61
N ALA A 332 29.89 -29.78 -23.78
CA ALA A 332 29.41 -31.12 -24.08
C ALA A 332 30.46 -32.23 -23.95
N ALA A 333 31.62 -32.00 -23.34
CA ALA A 333 32.66 -33.03 -23.27
C ALA A 333 33.65 -32.86 -22.11
N ALA A 334 33.17 -32.60 -20.89
CA ALA A 334 33.99 -32.69 -19.68
C ALA A 334 33.27 -33.51 -18.61
N SER A 335 33.11 -34.79 -18.91
CA SER A 335 32.97 -35.85 -17.91
C SER A 335 34.25 -36.69 -17.96
N LEU A 336 34.76 -37.11 -16.79
CA LEU A 336 35.94 -37.95 -16.48
C LEU A 336 37.15 -37.13 -15.98
N SER A 337 37.77 -37.35 -14.82
CA SER A 337 37.62 -38.28 -13.66
C SER A 337 38.57 -37.79 -12.53
N PRO A 338 38.69 -38.54 -11.43
CA PRO A 338 37.98 -38.40 -10.16
C PRO A 338 38.32 -37.14 -9.34
#